data_AF-A0A9Q4NZA2-F1
#
_entry.id   AF-A0A9Q4NZA2-F1
#
_cell.length_a   1.000
_cell.length_b   1.000
_cell.length_c   1.000
_cell.angle_alpha   90.00
_cell.angle_beta   90.00
_cell.angle_gamma   90.00
#
_symmetry.space_group_name_H-M   'P 1'
#
loop_
_entity.id
_entity.type
_entity.pdbx_description
1 polymer ?
#
loop_
_entity_poly.entity_id
_entity_poly.type
_entity_poly.pdbx_seq_one_letter_code
_entity_poly.pdbx_strand_id
1 'polypeptide(L)'
;KEQADDEAIRVFAENLRQLLLAPPLGQKRVMGIDPGFRTGCKVVCLDAQGNLVHNENIYPHPPVDKKTEAASKLRKMIEAYKIEAIAIGNGTASRETENFVTHQQFDRPVQVFVVSEQGASIYSASKTARDEFPDYDVTVRGAVSIARRLMDPLAELVKIDPK
;
A
#
# COMPACT_ATOMS: atom_id res chain seq x y z
N LYS A 1 35.53 7.44 7.09
CA LYS A 1 34.23 8.09 7.34
C LYS A 1 33.69 8.64 6.03
N GLU A 2 34.35 9.61 5.40
CA GLU A 2 33.93 10.15 4.08
C GLU A 2 33.70 9.06 3.01
N GLN A 3 34.63 8.12 2.80
CA GLN A 3 34.43 7.02 1.84
C GLN A 3 33.26 6.07 2.16
N ALA A 4 32.89 5.94 3.44
CA ALA A 4 31.76 5.10 3.84
C ALA A 4 30.43 5.83 3.66
N ASP A 5 30.42 7.14 3.88
CA ASP A 5 29.25 8.00 3.67
C ASP A 5 28.97 8.16 2.16
N ASP A 6 29.99 8.34 1.32
CA ASP A 6 29.84 8.42 -0.14
C ASP A 6 29.29 7.11 -0.75
N GLU A 7 29.76 5.96 -0.26
CA GLU A 7 29.26 4.67 -0.71
C GLU A 7 27.80 4.44 -0.27
N ALA A 8 27.44 4.88 0.95
CA ALA A 8 26.06 4.82 1.44
C ALA A 8 25.13 5.72 0.62
N ILE A 9 25.56 6.94 0.27
CA ILE A 9 24.82 7.86 -0.59
C ILE A 9 24.65 7.26 -2.00
N ARG A 10 25.69 6.61 -2.55
CA ARG A 10 25.60 5.98 -3.88
C ARG A 10 24.59 4.84 -3.90
N VAL A 11 24.64 3.94 -2.90
CA VAL A 11 23.68 2.84 -2.77
C VAL A 11 22.26 3.36 -2.56
N PHE A 12 22.09 4.43 -1.78
CA PHE A 12 20.79 5.09 -1.61
C PHE A 12 20.27 5.69 -2.92
N ALA A 13 21.11 6.40 -3.67
CA ALA A 13 20.75 6.97 -4.97
C ALA A 13 20.39 5.90 -6.00
N GLU A 14 21.10 4.77 -6.03
CA GLU A 14 20.78 3.64 -6.91
C GLU A 14 19.45 2.98 -6.54
N ASN A 15 19.20 2.73 -5.25
CA ASN A 15 17.92 2.19 -4.77
C ASN A 15 16.75 3.13 -5.10
N LEU A 16 16.94 4.43 -4.89
CA LEU A 16 15.95 5.45 -5.25
C LEU A 16 15.70 5.47 -6.75
N ARG A 17 16.75 5.39 -7.58
CA ARG A 17 16.62 5.32 -9.04
C ARG A 17 15.86 4.09 -9.51
N GLN A 18 16.09 2.92 -8.89
CA GLN A 18 15.32 1.71 -9.21
C GLN A 18 13.84 1.84 -8.84
N LEU A 19 13.53 2.47 -7.70
CA LEU A 19 12.14 2.76 -7.30
C LEU A 19 11.46 3.76 -8.24
N LEU A 20 12.20 4.77 -8.71
CA LEU A 20 11.70 5.82 -9.62
C LEU A 20 11.47 5.35 -11.06
N LEU A 21 12.13 4.26 -11.48
CA LEU A 21 12.02 3.70 -12.83
C LEU A 21 11.02 2.53 -12.94
N ALA A 22 10.35 2.16 -11.84
CA ALA A 22 9.26 1.20 -11.89
C ALA A 22 8.12 1.76 -12.78
N PRO A 23 7.68 1.04 -13.82
CA PRO A 23 6.64 1.54 -14.71
C PRO A 23 5.33 1.73 -13.93
N PRO A 24 4.68 2.89 -14.01
CA PRO A 24 3.43 3.15 -13.32
C PRO A 24 2.34 2.23 -13.86
N LEU A 25 1.47 1.72 -12.98
CA LEU A 25 0.27 0.99 -13.40
C LEU A 25 -0.72 1.91 -14.15
N GLY A 26 -0.61 3.22 -13.91
CA GLY A 26 -1.44 4.25 -14.53
C GLY A 26 -2.79 4.40 -13.84
N GLN A 27 -3.76 4.93 -14.58
CA GLN A 27 -5.10 5.25 -14.07
C GLN A 27 -5.96 3.98 -13.94
N LYS A 28 -5.68 3.17 -12.93
CA LYS A 28 -6.49 2.01 -12.53
C LYS A 28 -7.07 2.19 -11.14
N ARG A 29 -8.20 1.55 -10.89
CA ARG A 29 -8.78 1.46 -9.54
C ARG A 29 -8.00 0.47 -8.70
N VAL A 30 -7.37 0.94 -7.63
CA VAL A 30 -6.42 0.17 -6.81
C VAL A 30 -6.95 -0.06 -5.41
N MET A 31 -6.86 -1.29 -4.93
CA MET A 31 -7.01 -1.60 -3.50
C MET A 31 -5.63 -1.63 -2.85
N GLY A 32 -5.43 -0.81 -1.82
CA GLY A 32 -4.22 -0.86 -0.98
C GLY A 32 -4.45 -1.72 0.25
N ILE A 33 -3.47 -2.55 0.60
CA ILE A 33 -3.45 -3.34 1.82
C ILE A 33 -2.15 -3.05 2.55
N ASP A 34 -2.26 -2.45 3.74
CA ASP A 34 -1.18 -2.32 4.71
C ASP A 34 -1.25 -3.53 5.67
N PRO A 35 -0.34 -4.51 5.55
CA PRO A 35 -0.43 -5.76 6.28
C PRO A 35 -0.18 -5.62 7.78
N GLY A 36 -0.87 -6.45 8.58
CA GLY A 36 -0.65 -6.50 10.02
C GLY A 36 -1.21 -7.76 10.67
N PHE A 37 -0.57 -8.19 11.76
CA PHE A 37 -1.03 -9.32 12.58
C PHE A 37 -2.08 -8.86 13.60
N ARG A 38 -1.64 -8.36 14.76
CA ARG A 38 -2.50 -8.00 15.90
C ARG A 38 -3.50 -6.89 15.59
N THR A 39 -3.08 -5.88 14.85
CA THR A 39 -3.90 -4.72 14.47
C THR A 39 -4.80 -4.97 13.25
N GLY A 40 -4.64 -6.14 12.61
CA GLY A 40 -5.25 -6.46 11.32
C GLY A 40 -4.55 -5.76 10.16
N CYS A 41 -5.01 -6.06 8.94
CA CYS A 41 -4.58 -5.37 7.73
C CYS A 41 -5.52 -4.20 7.46
N LYS A 42 -4.97 -3.00 7.28
CA LYS A 42 -5.76 -1.84 6.83
C LYS A 42 -5.95 -1.94 5.32
N VAL A 43 -7.20 -1.88 4.87
CA VAL A 43 -7.56 -1.93 3.46
C VAL A 43 -8.13 -0.58 3.04
N VAL A 44 -7.70 -0.10 1.89
CA VAL A 44 -8.23 1.11 1.23
C VAL A 44 -8.62 0.78 -0.20
N CYS A 45 -9.62 1.46 -0.74
CA CYS A 45 -9.96 1.43 -2.15
C CYS A 45 -9.79 2.83 -2.72
N LEU A 46 -9.04 2.94 -3.81
CA LEU A 46 -8.82 4.16 -4.57
C LEU A 46 -9.56 4.10 -5.91
N ASP A 47 -10.09 5.24 -6.35
CA ASP A 47 -10.53 5.39 -7.73
C ASP A 47 -9.34 5.51 -8.71
N ALA A 48 -9.62 5.61 -10.01
CA ALA A 48 -8.59 5.70 -11.04
C ALA A 48 -7.74 6.98 -10.98
N GLN A 49 -8.19 7.99 -10.22
CA GLN A 49 -7.50 9.26 -9.97
C GLN A 49 -6.70 9.22 -8.67
N GLY A 50 -6.79 8.13 -7.89
CA GLY A 50 -6.09 7.97 -6.62
C GLY A 50 -6.81 8.60 -5.44
N ASN A 51 -8.11 8.92 -5.56
CA ASN A 51 -8.92 9.39 -4.45
C ASN A 51 -9.39 8.22 -3.59
N LEU A 52 -9.35 8.39 -2.27
CA LEU A 52 -9.87 7.41 -1.32
C LEU A 52 -11.39 7.35 -1.42
N VAL A 53 -11.93 6.19 -1.80
CA VAL A 53 -13.38 5.95 -1.86
C VAL A 53 -13.89 5.05 -0.74
N HIS A 54 -13.00 4.26 -0.12
CA HIS A 54 -13.36 3.39 1.00
C HIS A 54 -12.14 2.99 1.83
N ASN A 55 -12.34 2.73 3.12
CA ASN A 55 -11.37 2.04 3.95
C ASN A 55 -12.06 1.17 5.00
N GLU A 56 -11.43 0.05 5.37
CA GLU A 56 -11.82 -0.77 6.51
C GLU A 56 -10.65 -1.62 7.02
N ASN A 57 -10.81 -2.27 8.18
CA ASN A 57 -9.87 -3.28 8.66
C ASN A 57 -10.39 -4.69 8.42
N ILE A 58 -9.47 -5.55 7.99
CA ILE A 58 -9.68 -7.00 7.95
C ILE A 58 -8.67 -7.70 8.87
N TYR A 59 -9.02 -8.91 9.31
CA TYR A 59 -8.20 -9.67 10.26
C TYR A 59 -7.93 -11.08 9.74
N PRO A 60 -7.19 -11.25 8.63
CA PRO A 60 -6.93 -12.56 8.03
C PRO A 60 -5.88 -13.39 8.79
N HIS A 61 -5.15 -12.78 9.74
CA HIS A 61 -4.00 -13.41 10.39
C HIS A 61 -4.19 -13.56 11.91
N PRO A 62 -3.45 -14.49 12.56
CA PRO A 62 -3.39 -14.56 14.01
C PRO A 62 -2.97 -13.22 14.65
N PRO A 63 -3.44 -12.89 15.86
CA PRO A 63 -4.21 -13.74 16.78
C PRO A 63 -5.73 -13.77 16.54
N VAL A 64 -6.25 -12.95 15.62
CA VAL A 64 -7.71 -12.86 15.40
C VAL A 64 -8.21 -13.89 14.38
N ASP A 65 -7.44 -14.13 13.32
CA ASP A 65 -7.61 -15.21 12.33
C ASP A 65 -9.04 -15.36 11.72
N LYS A 66 -9.69 -14.24 11.41
CA LYS A 66 -11.00 -14.17 10.75
C LYS A 66 -10.91 -14.27 9.22
N LYS A 67 -10.23 -15.30 8.70
CA LYS A 67 -9.97 -15.48 7.26
C LYS A 67 -11.22 -15.43 6.38
N THR A 68 -12.28 -16.14 6.75
CA THR A 68 -13.52 -16.19 5.94
C THR A 68 -14.22 -14.84 5.88
N GLU A 69 -14.24 -14.09 6.99
CA GLU A 69 -14.79 -12.73 7.03
C GLU A 69 -13.95 -11.78 6.16
N ALA A 70 -12.62 -11.83 6.30
CA ALA A 70 -11.69 -11.04 5.51
C ALA A 70 -11.84 -11.31 4.01
N ALA A 71 -11.96 -12.58 3.60
CA ALA A 71 -12.14 -12.95 2.20
C ALA A 71 -13.48 -12.45 1.63
N SER A 72 -14.55 -12.53 2.43
CA SER A 72 -15.87 -12.00 2.04
C SER A 72 -15.83 -10.49 1.85
N LYS A 73 -15.18 -9.75 2.76
CA LYS A 73 -14.98 -8.30 2.66
C LYS A 73 -14.17 -7.91 1.43
N LEU A 74 -13.04 -8.58 1.18
CA LEU A 74 -12.22 -8.34 -0.02
C LEU A 74 -13.05 -8.50 -1.31
N ARG A 75 -13.80 -9.60 -1.45
CA ARG A 75 -14.68 -9.82 -2.62
C ARG A 75 -15.70 -8.70 -2.80
N LYS A 76 -16.41 -8.33 -1.72
CA LYS A 76 -17.41 -7.24 -1.76
C LYS A 76 -16.80 -5.90 -2.18
N MET A 77 -15.64 -5.55 -1.62
CA MET A 77 -14.96 -4.31 -1.98
C MET A 77 -14.47 -4.33 -3.43
N ILE A 78 -13.88 -5.43 -3.89
CA ILE A 78 -13.40 -5.58 -5.27
C ILE A 78 -14.55 -5.39 -6.26
N GLU A 79 -15.69 -6.01 -6.00
CA GLU A 79 -16.90 -5.88 -6.82
C GLU A 79 -17.47 -4.46 -6.77
N ALA A 80 -17.72 -3.93 -5.57
CA ALA A 80 -18.38 -2.64 -5.38
C ALA A 80 -17.57 -1.47 -5.95
N TYR A 81 -16.25 -1.48 -5.76
CA TYR A 81 -15.36 -0.41 -6.19
C TYR A 81 -14.69 -0.69 -7.54
N LYS A 82 -15.01 -1.83 -8.18
CA LYS A 82 -14.47 -2.27 -9.48
C LYS A 82 -12.95 -2.24 -9.49
N ILE A 83 -12.33 -2.85 -8.49
CA ILE A 83 -10.87 -2.88 -8.31
C ILE A 83 -10.23 -3.70 -9.44
N GLU A 84 -9.14 -3.16 -9.98
CA GLU A 84 -8.38 -3.75 -11.10
C GLU A 84 -7.03 -4.30 -10.64
N ALA A 85 -6.47 -3.74 -9.56
CA ALA A 85 -5.23 -4.20 -8.98
C ALA A 85 -5.20 -4.04 -7.45
N ILE A 86 -4.41 -4.87 -6.79
CA ILE A 86 -4.17 -4.86 -5.35
C ILE A 86 -2.69 -4.55 -5.11
N ALA A 87 -2.42 -3.53 -4.30
CA ALA A 87 -1.10 -3.19 -3.79
C ALA A 87 -0.98 -3.67 -2.33
N ILE A 88 0.03 -4.49 -2.03
CA ILE A 88 0.30 -5.02 -0.69
C ILE A 88 1.63 -4.42 -0.20
N GLY A 89 1.61 -3.73 0.94
CA GLY A 89 2.84 -3.24 1.57
C GLY A 89 3.80 -4.38 1.90
N ASN A 90 5.09 -4.19 1.69
CA ASN A 90 6.11 -5.22 1.88
C ASN A 90 6.64 -5.37 3.31
N GLY A 91 5.93 -4.82 4.31
CA GLY A 91 6.32 -4.91 5.71
C GLY A 91 5.84 -6.15 6.45
N THR A 92 5.47 -5.94 7.70
CA THR A 92 5.08 -7.02 8.63
C THR A 92 3.84 -7.74 8.15
N ALA A 93 3.87 -9.07 8.09
CA ALA A 93 2.77 -9.91 7.57
C ALA A 93 2.50 -9.78 6.06
N SER A 94 3.41 -9.17 5.29
CA SER A 94 3.25 -8.99 3.83
C SER A 94 3.14 -10.33 3.10
N ARG A 95 4.05 -11.27 3.35
CA ARG A 95 4.05 -12.60 2.75
C ARG A 95 2.78 -13.38 3.10
N GLU A 96 2.34 -13.35 4.34
CA GLU A 96 1.12 -14.00 4.79
C GLU A 96 -0.11 -13.38 4.11
N THR A 97 -0.11 -12.06 3.93
CA THR A 97 -1.20 -11.32 3.24
C THR A 97 -1.22 -11.61 1.75
N GLU A 98 -0.06 -11.61 1.09
CA GLU A 98 0.06 -11.97 -0.32
C GLU A 98 -0.44 -13.40 -0.57
N ASN A 99 0.01 -14.36 0.26
CA ASN A 99 -0.49 -15.74 0.19
C ASN A 99 -2.00 -15.79 0.40
N PHE A 100 -2.52 -15.08 1.41
CA PHE A 100 -3.97 -15.05 1.67
C PHE A 100 -4.75 -14.50 0.46
N VAL A 101 -4.31 -13.38 -0.13
CA VAL A 101 -5.00 -12.71 -1.24
C VAL A 101 -4.92 -13.53 -2.53
N THR A 102 -3.76 -14.09 -2.87
CA THR A 102 -3.54 -14.87 -4.11
C THR A 102 -4.30 -16.20 -4.13
N HIS A 103 -4.65 -16.74 -2.95
CA HIS A 103 -5.51 -17.93 -2.85
C HIS A 103 -7.00 -17.62 -2.90
N GLN A 104 -7.40 -16.35 -3.00
CA GLN A 104 -8.80 -15.98 -3.19
C GLN A 104 -9.19 -16.04 -4.67
N GLN A 105 -10.43 -16.45 -4.92
CA GLN A 105 -11.05 -16.32 -6.23
C GLN A 105 -11.92 -15.06 -6.26
N PHE A 106 -11.70 -14.23 -7.29
CA PHE A 106 -12.48 -13.03 -7.58
C PHE A 106 -13.30 -13.25 -8.85
N ASP A 107 -14.34 -12.43 -9.04
CA ASP A 107 -15.25 -12.49 -10.20
C ASP A 107 -14.58 -12.09 -11.53
N ARG A 108 -13.35 -11.54 -11.45
CA ARG A 108 -12.54 -11.07 -12.57
C ARG A 108 -11.05 -11.25 -12.27
N PRO A 109 -10.17 -11.23 -13.28
CA PRO A 109 -8.73 -11.15 -13.04
C PRO A 109 -8.37 -9.85 -12.31
N VAL A 110 -7.72 -9.97 -11.15
CA VAL A 110 -7.18 -8.84 -10.37
C VAL A 110 -5.69 -9.07 -10.20
N GLN A 111 -4.88 -8.09 -10.61
CA GLN A 111 -3.43 -8.18 -10.50
C GLN A 111 -3.00 -7.85 -9.07
N VAL A 112 -2.11 -8.65 -8.49
CA VAL A 112 -1.60 -8.46 -7.12
C VAL A 112 -0.13 -8.06 -7.21
N PHE A 113 0.24 -6.99 -6.52
CA PHE A 113 1.60 -6.46 -6.48
C PHE A 113 2.04 -6.24 -5.05
N VAL A 114 3.27 -6.62 -4.75
CA VAL A 114 3.95 -6.22 -3.50
C VAL A 114 4.69 -4.92 -3.78
N VAL A 115 4.45 -3.92 -2.93
CA VAL A 115 5.03 -2.58 -3.07
C VAL A 115 5.81 -2.19 -1.83
N SER A 116 6.85 -1.38 -2.02
CA SER A 116 7.61 -0.84 -0.90
C SER A 116 6.72 0.02 0.00
N GLU A 117 6.75 -0.21 1.31
CA GLU A 117 6.14 0.66 2.31
C GLU A 117 7.13 1.68 2.89
N GLN A 118 8.40 1.66 2.46
CA GLN A 118 9.44 2.54 3.00
C GLN A 118 9.04 4.01 2.86
N GLY A 119 8.90 4.72 3.98
CA GLY A 119 8.46 6.11 4.01
C GLY A 119 6.94 6.31 3.93
N ALA A 120 6.13 5.25 3.83
CA ALA A 120 4.67 5.36 3.99
C ALA A 120 4.33 5.81 5.43
N SER A 121 5.09 5.33 6.42
CA SER A 121 5.00 5.79 7.82
C SER A 121 5.37 7.28 7.95
N ILE A 122 6.42 7.74 7.26
CA ILE A 122 6.83 9.16 7.24
C ILE A 122 5.74 10.03 6.61
N TYR A 123 5.24 9.64 5.44
CA TYR A 123 4.12 10.31 4.78
C TYR A 123 2.91 10.37 5.71
N SER A 124 2.49 9.25 6.29
CA SER A 124 1.25 9.16 7.07
C SER A 124 1.22 10.06 8.32
N ALA A 125 2.39 10.34 8.90
CA ALA A 125 2.56 11.24 10.04
C ALA A 125 2.84 12.71 9.63
N SER A 126 3.10 12.95 8.35
CA SER A 126 3.43 14.28 7.82
C SER A 126 2.27 15.28 7.96
N LYS A 127 2.59 16.57 7.81
CA LYS A 127 1.57 17.60 7.67
C LYS A 127 0.78 17.43 6.37
N THR A 128 1.47 17.13 5.27
CA THR A 128 0.86 16.91 3.94
C THR A 128 -0.24 15.86 4.00
N ALA A 129 0.01 14.70 4.61
CA ALA A 129 -1.02 13.66 4.71
C ALA A 129 -2.18 14.03 5.66
N ARG A 130 -1.92 14.85 6.69
CA ARG A 130 -2.98 15.42 7.53
C ARG A 130 -3.84 16.43 6.78
N ASP A 131 -3.24 17.22 5.91
CA ASP A 131 -3.96 18.21 5.10
C ASP A 131 -4.75 17.50 3.97
N GLU A 132 -4.20 16.44 3.35
CA GLU A 132 -4.89 15.62 2.34
C GLU A 132 -6.05 14.78 2.95
N PHE A 133 -5.87 14.25 4.15
CA PHE A 133 -6.78 13.31 4.80
C PHE A 133 -7.03 13.67 6.28
N PRO A 134 -7.68 14.81 6.58
CA PRO A 134 -7.80 15.33 7.94
C PRO A 134 -8.59 14.40 8.86
N ASP A 135 -9.62 13.74 8.33
CA ASP A 135 -10.55 12.90 9.10
C ASP A 135 -10.09 11.45 9.27
N TYR A 136 -8.94 11.08 8.69
CA TYR A 136 -8.45 9.70 8.71
C TYR A 136 -7.23 9.53 9.62
N ASP A 137 -7.14 8.38 10.28
CA ASP A 137 -6.00 8.06 11.13
C ASP A 137 -4.72 7.75 10.31
N VAL A 138 -3.60 7.65 11.02
CA VAL A 138 -2.27 7.39 10.43
C VAL A 138 -2.21 6.09 9.62
N THR A 139 -2.94 5.05 10.00
CA THR A 139 -2.91 3.75 9.32
C THR A 139 -3.64 3.81 7.97
N VAL A 140 -4.76 4.53 7.90
CA VAL A 140 -5.47 4.75 6.63
C VAL A 140 -4.58 5.54 5.66
N ARG A 141 -3.93 6.61 6.14
CA ARG A 141 -3.00 7.42 5.31
C ARG A 141 -1.82 6.59 4.80
N GLY A 142 -1.26 5.71 5.63
CA GLY A 142 -0.21 4.78 5.23
C GLY A 142 -0.65 3.85 4.10
N ALA A 143 -1.82 3.22 4.25
CA ALA A 143 -2.40 2.34 3.23
C ALA A 143 -2.73 3.07 1.91
N VAL A 144 -3.17 4.34 1.97
CA VAL A 144 -3.34 5.18 0.77
C VAL A 144 -2.02 5.37 0.03
N SER A 145 -0.93 5.65 0.76
CA SER A 145 0.40 5.81 0.14
C SER A 145 0.87 4.52 -0.54
N ILE A 146 0.66 3.37 0.08
CA ILE A 146 0.94 2.04 -0.51
C ILE A 146 0.19 1.88 -1.85
N ALA A 147 -1.11 2.16 -1.89
CA ALA A 147 -1.88 2.07 -3.12
C ALA A 147 -1.41 3.06 -4.20
N ARG A 148 -1.17 4.32 -3.84
CA ARG A 148 -0.72 5.36 -4.78
C ARG A 148 0.67 5.08 -5.36
N ARG A 149 1.56 4.44 -4.61
CA ARG A 149 2.87 4.00 -5.13
C ARG A 149 2.75 3.01 -6.28
N LEU A 150 1.73 2.14 -6.28
CA LEU A 150 1.50 1.25 -7.41
C LEU A 150 1.01 2.04 -8.65
N MET A 151 0.19 3.07 -8.42
CA MET A 151 -0.37 3.91 -9.48
C MET A 151 0.71 4.77 -10.15
N ASP A 152 1.47 5.49 -9.34
CA ASP A 152 2.57 6.37 -9.75
C ASP A 152 3.62 6.45 -8.63
N PRO A 153 4.68 5.61 -8.67
CA PRO A 153 5.72 5.58 -7.65
C PRO A 153 6.40 6.93 -7.44
N LEU A 154 6.65 7.67 -8.53
CA LEU A 154 7.40 8.92 -8.49
C LEU A 154 6.58 10.03 -7.85
N ALA A 155 5.31 10.19 -8.25
CA ALA A 155 4.41 11.19 -7.68
C ALA A 155 4.16 10.99 -6.17
N GLU A 156 4.26 9.75 -5.69
CA GLU A 156 4.08 9.45 -4.28
C GLU A 156 5.38 9.58 -3.47
N LEU A 157 6.54 9.21 -4.03
CA LEU A 157 7.84 9.35 -3.35
C LEU A 157 8.22 10.81 -3.08
N VAL A 158 7.90 11.75 -3.98
CA VAL A 158 8.24 13.18 -3.81
C VAL A 158 7.48 13.86 -2.65
N LYS A 159 6.46 13.21 -2.09
CA LYS A 159 5.74 13.70 -0.90
C LYS A 159 6.48 13.46 0.40
N ILE A 160 7.56 12.68 0.35
CA ILE A 160 8.38 12.31 1.50
C ILE A 160 9.62 13.20 1.49
N ASP A 161 9.91 13.82 2.63
CA ASP A 161 11.11 14.64 2.81
C ASP A 161 12.37 13.75 2.69
N PRO A 162 13.28 14.01 1.73
CA PRO A 162 14.53 13.28 1.58
C PRO A 162 15.51 13.73 2.67
N LYS A 163 15.42 13.13 3.85
CA LYS A 163 16.41 13.30 4.93
C LYS A 163 17.45 12.20 4.92
#